data_AF-A0AAU5CQD2-F1
#
_entry.id   AF-A0AAU5CQD2-F1
#
_cell.length_a   1.000
_cell.length_b   1.000
_cell.length_c   1.000
_cell.angle_alpha   90.00
_cell.angle_beta   90.00
_cell.angle_gamma   90.00
#
_symmetry.space_group_name_H-M   'P 1'
#
loop_
_entity.id
_entity.type
_entity.pdbx_description
1 polymer ?
#
loop_
_entity_poly.entity_id
_entity_poly.type
_entity_poly.pdbx_seq_one_letter_code
_entity_poly.pdbx_strand_id
1 'polypeptide(L)'
;MTGIEQEKQPVSDGLSIMRTLERVLGHGNSEKAPQWTGLGFPVIDRGAYAIFPLAVARVHEGSDSGTAERLSDMKHRLRRSCVHFFGGDDFHAEMELDAEDGYGRKLVDAGAVDSGPPWRCVWCIQRFAMVLAHSVDQQRVWETLALHVVPKDWVRYRPINSGTKREASRHRRILKERDAADVVWSWPLPDEGPPA
;
A
#
# COMPACT_ATOMS: atom_id res chain seq x y z
N MET A 1 -19.02 -27.11 20.76
CA MET A 1 -18.84 -26.80 19.33
C MET A 1 -18.45 -25.33 19.24
N THR A 2 -17.16 -25.05 19.21
CA THR A 2 -16.57 -23.69 19.22
C THR A 2 -15.73 -23.56 17.98
N GLY A 3 -16.21 -22.84 16.95
CA GLY A 3 -15.42 -22.65 15.75
C GLY A 3 -16.15 -22.02 14.59
N ILE A 4 -16.53 -20.73 14.69
CA ILE A 4 -16.92 -19.91 13.52
C ILE A 4 -16.60 -18.41 13.73
N GLU A 5 -15.49 -18.03 14.41
CA GLU A 5 -15.20 -16.59 14.64
C GLU A 5 -13.81 -16.10 14.22
N GLN A 6 -12.95 -16.94 13.62
CA GLN A 6 -11.68 -16.47 13.03
C GLN A 6 -11.77 -16.20 11.53
N GLU A 7 -12.87 -15.59 11.07
CA GLU A 7 -13.07 -15.34 9.63
C GLU A 7 -12.39 -14.07 9.13
N LYS A 8 -12.18 -13.09 10.01
CA LYS A 8 -11.57 -11.79 9.72
C LYS A 8 -10.76 -11.33 10.91
N GLN A 9 -9.49 -11.05 10.69
CA GLN A 9 -8.55 -10.58 11.70
C GLN A 9 -8.09 -9.16 11.35
N PRO A 10 -8.53 -8.13 12.10
CA PRO A 10 -7.90 -6.82 12.03
C PRO A 10 -6.48 -6.91 12.60
N VAL A 11 -5.52 -6.30 11.92
CA VAL A 11 -4.11 -6.25 12.31
C VAL A 11 -3.73 -4.86 12.80
N SER A 12 -4.06 -3.82 12.05
CA SER A 12 -3.73 -2.43 12.37
C SER A 12 -4.84 -1.47 11.97
N ASP A 13 -4.93 -0.33 12.66
CA ASP A 13 -5.82 0.77 12.28
C ASP A 13 -5.19 1.67 11.21
N GLY A 14 -5.71 1.62 10.00
CA GLY A 14 -5.17 2.38 8.86
C GLY A 14 -5.22 3.90 9.05
N LEU A 15 -6.22 4.43 9.76
CA LEU A 15 -6.33 5.87 9.98
C LEU A 15 -5.26 6.39 10.96
N SER A 16 -4.97 5.61 12.02
CA SER A 16 -3.89 5.90 12.97
C SER A 16 -2.51 5.84 12.31
N ILE A 17 -2.30 4.90 11.38
CA ILE A 17 -1.08 4.84 10.57
C ILE A 17 -0.95 6.11 9.72
N MET A 18 -2.00 6.49 8.97
CA MET A 18 -1.99 7.70 8.13
C MET A 18 -1.66 8.97 8.92
N ARG A 19 -2.29 9.18 10.09
CA ARG A 19 -2.00 10.34 10.97
C ARG A 19 -0.56 10.34 11.49
N THR A 20 0.00 9.16 11.77
CA THR A 20 1.39 9.04 12.22
C THR A 20 2.35 9.34 11.08
N LEU A 21 2.08 8.82 9.88
CA LEU A 21 2.85 9.12 8.67
C LEU A 21 2.81 10.61 8.34
N GLU A 22 1.65 11.26 8.45
CA GLU A 22 1.52 12.71 8.28
C GLU A 22 2.41 13.48 9.26
N ARG A 23 2.39 13.12 10.55
CA ARG A 23 3.22 13.78 11.57
C ARG A 23 4.72 13.58 11.33
N VAL A 24 5.12 12.36 10.97
CA VAL A 24 6.54 12.00 10.81
C VAL A 24 7.12 12.50 9.49
N LEU A 25 6.36 12.39 8.40
CA LEU A 25 6.81 12.75 7.05
C LEU A 25 6.47 14.21 6.70
N GLY A 26 5.42 14.78 7.28
CA GLY A 26 4.91 16.11 6.92
C GLY A 26 5.80 17.27 7.33
N HIS A 27 6.68 17.07 8.33
CA HIS A 27 7.51 18.15 8.91
C HIS A 27 8.99 18.11 8.54
N GLY A 28 9.43 17.18 7.66
CA GLY A 28 10.84 17.03 7.32
C GLY A 28 11.09 16.77 5.84
N ASN A 29 11.92 17.63 5.21
CA ASN A 29 12.51 17.39 3.89
C ASN A 29 13.65 16.35 3.95
N SER A 30 13.47 15.27 4.71
CA SER A 30 14.49 14.23 4.81
C SER A 30 14.59 13.45 3.51
N GLU A 31 15.80 13.37 2.95
CA GLU A 31 16.11 12.52 1.80
C GLU A 31 16.15 11.03 2.14
N LYS A 32 16.02 10.63 3.42
CA LYS A 32 16.00 9.21 3.83
C LYS A 32 14.62 8.77 4.30
N ALA A 33 14.25 7.54 3.97
CA ALA A 33 13.03 6.94 4.51
C ALA A 33 13.14 6.93 6.04
N PRO A 34 12.05 7.18 6.78
CA PRO A 34 12.07 6.99 8.21
C PRO A 34 12.36 5.51 8.52
N GLN A 35 12.79 5.24 9.74
CA GLN A 35 12.82 3.86 10.23
C GLN A 35 11.37 3.38 10.41
N TRP A 36 10.88 2.56 9.48
CA TRP A 36 9.47 2.19 9.44
C TRP A 36 9.03 1.42 10.69
N THR A 37 9.90 0.54 11.19
CA THR A 37 9.70 -0.22 12.44
C THR A 37 9.60 0.69 13.69
N GLY A 38 10.16 1.90 13.63
CA GLY A 38 10.08 2.89 14.71
C GLY A 38 8.72 3.60 14.81
N LEU A 39 7.78 3.35 13.90
CA LEU A 39 6.47 4.02 13.87
C LEU A 39 5.45 3.40 14.82
N GLY A 40 5.76 2.25 15.45
CA GLY A 40 4.90 1.61 16.44
C GLY A 40 3.74 0.79 15.87
N PHE A 41 3.82 0.39 14.60
CA PHE A 41 2.82 -0.47 13.93
C PHE A 41 3.50 -1.73 13.36
N PRO A 42 2.78 -2.87 13.25
CA PRO A 42 3.21 -3.98 12.43
C PRO A 42 3.53 -3.50 11.02
N VAL A 43 4.74 -3.80 10.55
CA VAL A 43 5.24 -3.32 9.26
C VAL A 43 6.20 -4.31 8.65
N ILE A 44 6.11 -4.44 7.34
CA ILE A 44 7.12 -5.12 6.53
C ILE A 44 8.02 -4.02 5.97
N ASP A 45 9.18 -3.86 6.60
CA ASP A 45 10.17 -2.87 6.21
C ASP A 45 10.96 -3.39 5.00
N ARG A 46 10.90 -2.65 3.88
CA ARG A 46 11.66 -2.95 2.65
C ARG A 46 12.69 -1.86 2.35
N GLY A 47 13.08 -1.08 3.35
CA GLY A 47 14.00 0.05 3.28
C GLY A 47 13.38 1.27 2.60
N ALA A 48 13.30 1.24 1.27
CA ALA A 48 12.82 2.39 0.48
C ALA A 48 11.29 2.58 0.52
N TYR A 49 10.57 1.51 0.87
CA TYR A 49 9.12 1.46 0.99
C TYR A 49 8.76 0.52 2.14
N ALA A 50 7.49 0.54 2.53
CA ALA A 50 6.97 -0.31 3.59
C ALA A 50 5.54 -0.76 3.29
N ILE A 51 5.15 -1.89 3.85
CA ILE A 51 3.79 -2.42 3.80
C ILE A 51 3.28 -2.52 5.24
N PHE A 52 2.17 -1.86 5.54
CA PHE A 52 1.49 -1.95 6.82
C PHE A 52 0.28 -2.86 6.68
N PRO A 53 0.32 -4.10 7.20
CA PRO A 53 -0.83 -4.99 7.25
C PRO A 53 -1.98 -4.33 8.03
N LEU A 54 -3.16 -4.25 7.41
CA LEU A 54 -4.36 -3.71 8.04
C LEU A 54 -5.30 -4.82 8.49
N ALA A 55 -5.51 -5.83 7.65
CA ALA A 55 -6.34 -6.98 7.98
C ALA A 55 -6.11 -8.17 7.05
N VAL A 56 -6.49 -9.36 7.53
CA VAL A 56 -6.59 -10.58 6.73
C VAL A 56 -7.93 -11.28 6.97
N ALA A 57 -8.44 -11.98 5.97
CA ALA A 57 -9.64 -12.79 6.07
C ALA A 57 -9.52 -14.04 5.21
N ARG A 58 -10.15 -15.15 5.62
CA ARG A 58 -10.28 -16.31 4.73
C ARG A 58 -11.28 -16.01 3.62
N VAL A 59 -10.92 -16.35 2.39
CA VAL A 59 -11.84 -16.36 1.25
C VAL A 59 -12.93 -17.40 1.53
N HIS A 60 -14.19 -17.08 1.21
CA HIS A 60 -15.31 -17.98 1.47
C HIS A 60 -15.36 -19.10 0.41
N GLU A 61 -15.40 -20.36 0.85
CA GLU A 61 -15.65 -21.49 -0.05
C GLU A 61 -17.11 -21.45 -0.51
N GLY A 62 -17.34 -21.13 -1.80
CA GLY A 62 -18.68 -21.16 -2.41
C GLY A 62 -19.25 -19.80 -2.82
N SER A 63 -18.49 -18.70 -2.78
CA SER A 63 -18.90 -17.52 -3.56
C SER A 63 -18.59 -17.79 -5.04
N ASP A 64 -19.62 -18.11 -5.82
CA ASP A 64 -19.54 -18.26 -7.28
C ASP A 64 -19.04 -16.96 -7.96
N SER A 65 -19.13 -15.84 -7.27
CA SER A 65 -18.42 -14.62 -7.60
C SER A 65 -17.03 -14.70 -6.95
N GLY A 66 -15.96 -14.72 -7.75
CA GLY A 66 -14.57 -14.62 -7.27
C GLY A 66 -14.22 -13.26 -6.66
N THR A 67 -15.18 -12.63 -5.98
CA THR A 67 -15.10 -11.28 -5.44
C THR A 67 -14.62 -11.35 -4.00
N ALA A 68 -13.43 -10.80 -3.75
CA ALA A 68 -12.95 -10.52 -2.41
C ALA A 68 -13.82 -9.43 -1.76
N GLU A 69 -14.81 -9.84 -0.97
CA GLU A 69 -15.81 -8.94 -0.41
C GLU A 69 -15.62 -8.69 1.10
N ARG A 70 -14.93 -9.56 1.84
CA ARG A 70 -14.91 -9.50 3.32
C ARG A 70 -14.13 -8.31 3.86
N LEU A 71 -13.10 -7.87 3.14
CA LEU A 71 -12.32 -6.67 3.47
C LEU A 71 -12.76 -5.45 2.65
N SER A 72 -13.64 -5.62 1.66
CA SER A 72 -14.14 -4.52 0.82
C SER A 72 -14.78 -3.40 1.66
N ASP A 73 -15.65 -3.72 2.61
CA ASP A 73 -16.27 -2.70 3.47
C ASP A 73 -15.25 -1.87 4.26
N MET A 74 -14.20 -2.53 4.75
CA MET A 74 -13.14 -1.87 5.52
C MET A 74 -12.27 -1.00 4.62
N LYS A 75 -11.94 -1.48 3.42
CA LYS A 75 -11.29 -0.69 2.36
C LYS A 75 -12.11 0.58 2.07
N HIS A 76 -13.42 0.46 1.86
CA HIS A 76 -14.31 1.58 1.57
C HIS A 76 -14.44 2.58 2.72
N ARG A 77 -14.56 2.10 3.97
CA ARG A 77 -14.61 2.95 5.17
C ARG A 77 -13.30 3.71 5.37
N LEU A 78 -12.15 3.05 5.23
CA LEU A 78 -10.85 3.69 5.34
C LEU A 78 -10.65 4.72 4.24
N ARG A 79 -10.92 4.36 2.98
CA ARG A 79 -10.86 5.29 1.84
C ARG A 79 -11.67 6.56 2.12
N ARG A 80 -12.94 6.42 2.49
CA ARG A 80 -13.81 7.57 2.79
C ARG A 80 -13.30 8.41 3.96
N SER A 81 -12.75 7.77 5.00
CA SER A 81 -12.13 8.48 6.11
C SER A 81 -10.91 9.26 5.64
N CYS A 82 -10.05 8.66 4.83
CA CYS A 82 -8.87 9.33 4.29
C CYS A 82 -9.24 10.47 3.33
N VAL A 83 -10.27 10.31 2.51
CA VAL A 83 -10.82 11.41 1.69
C VAL A 83 -11.32 12.55 2.57
N HIS A 84 -12.03 12.25 3.66
CA HIS A 84 -12.54 13.28 4.56
C HIS A 84 -11.44 14.02 5.34
N PHE A 85 -10.45 13.31 5.86
CA PHE A 85 -9.40 13.89 6.71
C PHE A 85 -8.21 14.43 5.93
N PHE A 86 -7.93 13.89 4.75
CA PHE A 86 -6.74 14.21 3.95
C PHE A 86 -7.09 14.71 2.54
N GLY A 87 -8.36 14.83 2.16
CA GLY A 87 -8.76 15.39 0.86
C GLY A 87 -8.99 16.90 0.94
N GLY A 88 -8.02 17.71 0.51
CA GLY A 88 -8.13 19.19 0.47
C GLY A 88 -6.94 19.88 -0.23
N ASP A 89 -7.17 21.11 -0.72
CA ASP A 89 -6.33 21.93 -1.60
C ASP A 89 -4.81 21.91 -1.26
N ASP A 90 -4.05 21.20 -2.09
CA ASP A 90 -2.57 21.19 -2.16
C ASP A 90 -1.76 20.37 -1.16
N PHE A 91 -2.34 19.68 -0.15
CA PHE A 91 -1.52 18.83 0.74
C PHE A 91 -1.42 17.35 0.30
N HIS A 92 -2.39 16.84 -0.45
CA HIS A 92 -2.54 15.41 -0.71
C HIS A 92 -3.33 15.19 -2.01
N ALA A 93 -2.77 15.56 -3.15
CA ALA A 93 -3.42 15.31 -4.44
C ALA A 93 -3.84 13.83 -4.51
N GLU A 94 -5.15 13.57 -4.45
CA GLU A 94 -5.71 12.27 -4.79
C GLU A 94 -5.24 12.00 -6.22
N MET A 95 -4.35 11.03 -6.36
CA MET A 95 -3.91 10.60 -7.67
C MET A 95 -4.55 9.26 -7.97
N GLU A 96 -4.89 9.10 -9.24
CA GLU A 96 -5.25 7.81 -9.79
C GLU A 96 -3.97 6.97 -9.92
N LEU A 97 -3.99 5.76 -9.36
CA LEU A 97 -2.98 4.76 -9.65
C LEU A 97 -3.38 4.02 -10.93
N ASP A 98 -2.53 4.10 -11.94
CA ASP A 98 -2.71 3.35 -13.18
C ASP A 98 -2.55 1.85 -12.92
N ALA A 99 -3.59 1.06 -13.19
CA ALA A 99 -3.58 -0.39 -13.02
C ALA A 99 -2.78 -1.11 -14.11
N GLU A 100 -2.54 -0.47 -15.25
CA GLU A 100 -1.86 -1.06 -16.42
C GLU A 100 -0.38 -0.67 -16.52
N ASP A 101 0.07 0.28 -15.69
CA ASP A 101 1.47 0.72 -15.65
C ASP A 101 2.00 0.86 -14.21
N GLY A 102 3.32 0.97 -14.11
CA GLY A 102 4.04 1.34 -12.91
C GLY A 102 3.75 0.46 -11.71
N TYR A 103 3.56 1.09 -10.57
CA TYR A 103 3.32 0.38 -9.33
C TYR A 103 1.93 -0.30 -9.29
N GLY A 104 0.92 0.25 -10.00
CA GLY A 104 -0.42 -0.33 -10.00
C GLY A 104 -0.46 -1.67 -10.74
N ARG A 105 0.21 -1.77 -11.90
CA ARG A 105 0.39 -3.05 -12.60
C ARG A 105 1.01 -4.12 -11.70
N LYS A 106 2.03 -3.77 -10.92
CA LYS A 106 2.64 -4.72 -9.98
C LYS A 106 1.67 -5.23 -8.94
N LEU A 107 0.78 -4.38 -8.44
CA LEU A 107 -0.24 -4.82 -7.50
C LEU A 107 -1.24 -5.75 -8.19
N VAL A 108 -1.67 -5.44 -9.41
CA VAL A 108 -2.57 -6.30 -10.20
C VAL A 108 -1.93 -7.67 -10.45
N ASP A 109 -0.69 -7.70 -10.93
CA ASP A 109 0.09 -8.93 -11.16
C ASP A 109 0.24 -9.77 -9.88
N ALA A 110 0.25 -9.13 -8.71
CA ALA A 110 0.32 -9.77 -7.40
C ALA A 110 -1.06 -10.20 -6.82
N GLY A 111 -2.13 -10.12 -7.62
CA GLY A 111 -3.47 -10.56 -7.21
C GLY A 111 -4.30 -9.49 -6.50
N ALA A 112 -3.96 -8.21 -6.67
CA ALA A 112 -4.74 -7.14 -6.07
C ALA A 112 -6.12 -6.99 -6.75
N VAL A 113 -7.17 -7.04 -5.95
CA VAL A 113 -8.57 -6.99 -6.37
C VAL A 113 -9.00 -5.53 -6.55
N ASP A 114 -9.17 -5.13 -7.81
CA ASP A 114 -9.82 -3.87 -8.14
C ASP A 114 -11.33 -4.02 -8.26
N SER A 115 -12.03 -3.40 -7.31
CA SER A 115 -13.48 -3.24 -7.30
C SER A 115 -13.89 -2.03 -8.17
N GLY A 116 -13.52 -2.07 -9.45
CA GLY A 116 -13.96 -1.11 -10.47
C GLY A 116 -13.61 0.37 -10.23
N PRO A 117 -14.03 1.26 -11.15
CA PRO A 117 -13.81 2.70 -11.03
C PRO A 117 -14.58 3.33 -9.85
N PRO A 118 -14.10 4.46 -9.29
CA PRO A 118 -12.90 5.18 -9.70
C PRO A 118 -11.74 4.81 -8.78
N TRP A 119 -10.75 4.14 -9.37
CA TRP A 119 -9.30 4.18 -9.10
C TRP A 119 -8.84 3.93 -7.65
N ARG A 120 -7.70 3.27 -7.47
CA ARG A 120 -7.07 3.20 -6.15
C ARG A 120 -6.61 4.60 -5.78
N CYS A 121 -7.32 5.23 -4.83
CA CYS A 121 -6.94 6.53 -4.30
C CYS A 121 -5.51 6.45 -3.76
N VAL A 122 -4.65 7.35 -4.23
CA VAL A 122 -3.31 7.53 -3.69
C VAL A 122 -3.25 8.85 -2.96
N TRP A 123 -2.83 8.81 -1.69
CA TRP A 123 -2.54 10.01 -0.91
C TRP A 123 -1.03 10.26 -0.92
N CYS A 124 -0.60 11.46 -1.26
CA CYS A 124 0.82 11.81 -1.23
C CYS A 124 1.17 12.55 0.06
N ILE A 125 2.23 12.14 0.73
CA ILE A 125 2.82 12.90 1.86
C ILE A 125 4.27 13.17 1.49
N GLN A 126 4.59 14.43 1.21
CA GLN A 126 5.89 14.83 0.66
C GLN A 126 6.27 14.00 -0.59
N ARG A 127 7.32 13.18 -0.47
CA ARG A 127 7.86 12.33 -1.54
C ARG A 127 7.36 10.89 -1.51
N PHE A 128 6.44 10.56 -0.61
CA PHE A 128 5.86 9.23 -0.49
C PHE A 128 4.41 9.25 -0.98
N ALA A 129 3.96 8.11 -1.47
CA ALA A 129 2.60 7.80 -1.87
C ALA A 129 2.07 6.67 -0.99
N MET A 130 0.88 6.87 -0.44
CA MET A 130 0.14 5.90 0.35
C MET A 130 -0.88 5.23 -0.56
N VAL A 131 -0.71 3.92 -0.76
CA VAL A 131 -1.53 3.12 -1.67
C VAL A 131 -2.25 2.06 -0.86
N LEU A 132 -3.58 2.08 -0.90
CA LEU A 132 -4.38 1.03 -0.27
C LEU A 132 -4.42 -0.19 -1.19
N ALA A 133 -3.76 -1.26 -0.79
CA ALA A 133 -3.70 -2.52 -1.53
C ALA A 133 -4.66 -3.54 -0.90
N HIS A 134 -5.53 -4.08 -1.75
CA HIS A 134 -6.45 -5.14 -1.38
C HIS A 134 -6.18 -6.30 -2.32
N SER A 135 -5.80 -7.47 -1.80
CA SER A 135 -5.33 -8.59 -2.62
C SER A 135 -5.86 -9.93 -2.13
N VAL A 136 -5.99 -10.85 -3.07
CA VAL A 136 -6.22 -12.27 -2.79
C VAL A 136 -4.96 -13.02 -3.18
N ASP A 137 -4.52 -13.94 -2.32
CA ASP A 137 -3.37 -14.77 -2.60
C ASP A 137 -3.60 -15.66 -3.84
N GLN A 138 -2.51 -16.16 -4.43
CA GLN A 138 -2.60 -16.97 -5.66
C GLN A 138 -3.41 -18.26 -5.46
N GLN A 139 -3.43 -18.78 -4.23
CA GLN A 139 -4.19 -19.98 -3.87
C GLN A 139 -5.67 -19.69 -3.61
N ARG A 140 -6.08 -18.41 -3.59
CA ARG A 140 -7.43 -17.93 -3.28
C ARG A 140 -7.93 -18.41 -1.91
N VAL A 141 -7.03 -18.52 -0.95
CA VAL A 141 -7.31 -18.90 0.44
C VAL A 141 -7.46 -17.66 1.30
N TRP A 142 -6.67 -16.61 1.03
CA TRP A 142 -6.58 -15.43 1.88
C TRP A 142 -6.85 -14.14 1.12
N GLU A 143 -7.73 -13.33 1.70
CA GLU A 143 -7.97 -11.94 1.36
C GLU A 143 -7.15 -11.06 2.33
N THR A 144 -6.45 -10.07 1.80
CA THR A 144 -5.51 -9.23 2.57
C THR A 144 -5.71 -7.76 2.24
N LEU A 145 -5.68 -6.91 3.27
CA LEU A 145 -5.75 -5.45 3.14
C LEU A 145 -4.50 -4.85 3.78
N ALA A 146 -3.79 -4.00 3.04
CA ALA A 146 -2.60 -3.31 3.51
C ALA A 146 -2.52 -1.86 3.02
N LEU A 147 -1.80 -1.04 3.76
CA LEU A 147 -1.38 0.29 3.32
C LEU A 147 0.08 0.22 2.89
N HIS A 148 0.35 0.45 1.62
CA HIS A 148 1.69 0.49 1.07
C HIS A 148 2.18 1.95 1.09
N VAL A 149 3.38 2.17 1.62
CA VAL A 149 4.05 3.47 1.62
C VAL A 149 5.23 3.37 0.66
N VAL A 150 5.10 3.97 -0.52
CA VAL A 150 6.09 3.87 -1.60
C VAL A 150 6.62 5.23 -2.02
N PRO A 151 7.78 5.33 -2.68
CA PRO A 151 8.20 6.57 -3.32
C PRO A 151 7.15 7.08 -4.30
N LYS A 152 6.80 8.38 -4.23
CA LYS A 152 5.81 9.03 -5.09
C LYS A 152 6.14 8.89 -6.58
N ASP A 153 7.43 8.93 -6.90
CA ASP A 153 7.94 8.76 -8.27
C ASP A 153 7.63 7.36 -8.86
N TRP A 154 7.33 6.35 -8.05
CA TRP A 154 6.94 5.01 -8.53
C TRP A 154 5.49 4.95 -9.01
N VAL A 155 4.64 5.80 -8.42
CA VAL A 155 3.22 5.94 -8.79
C VAL A 155 3.05 6.97 -9.89
N ARG A 156 3.78 8.09 -9.79
CA ARG A 156 3.72 9.17 -10.78
C ARG A 156 5.08 9.85 -10.89
N TYR A 157 5.82 9.45 -11.90
CA TYR A 157 7.05 10.13 -12.24
C TYR A 157 6.76 11.44 -13.00
N ARG A 158 7.23 12.57 -12.48
CA ARG A 158 7.21 13.86 -13.19
C ARG A 158 8.64 14.39 -13.31
N PRO A 159 9.28 14.29 -14.50
CA PRO A 159 10.64 14.80 -14.67
C PRO A 159 10.66 16.32 -14.53
N ILE A 160 11.65 16.84 -13.81
CA ILE A 160 11.82 18.30 -13.60
C ILE A 160 12.45 18.95 -14.84
N ASN A 161 13.42 18.27 -15.46
CA ASN A 161 14.13 18.72 -16.68
C ASN A 161 14.26 17.56 -17.67
N SER A 162 13.17 17.25 -18.37
CA SER A 162 13.16 16.24 -19.42
C SER A 162 14.17 16.60 -20.52
N GLY A 163 15.14 15.72 -20.78
CA GLY A 163 16.15 15.90 -21.83
C GLY A 163 17.60 15.89 -21.34
N THR A 164 17.85 15.93 -20.03
CA THR A 164 19.22 15.80 -19.51
C THR A 164 19.64 14.33 -19.32
N LYS A 165 20.93 14.02 -19.52
CA LYS A 165 21.48 12.68 -19.22
C LYS A 165 21.28 12.29 -17.75
N ARG A 166 21.34 13.27 -16.83
CA ARG A 166 21.11 13.07 -15.40
C ARG A 166 19.67 12.63 -15.13
N GLU A 167 18.69 13.28 -15.74
CA GLU A 167 17.29 12.92 -15.58
C GLU A 167 16.99 11.56 -16.21
N ALA A 168 17.55 11.24 -17.38
CA ALA A 168 17.44 9.91 -17.97
C ALA A 168 18.06 8.81 -17.10
N SER A 169 19.16 9.10 -16.40
CA SER A 169 19.74 8.17 -15.42
C SER A 169 18.86 8.02 -14.18
N ARG A 170 18.30 9.12 -13.67
CA ARG A 170 17.38 9.11 -12.52
C ARG A 170 16.13 8.29 -12.84
N HIS A 171 15.53 8.52 -14.01
CA HIS A 171 14.35 7.78 -14.46
C HIS A 171 14.62 6.28 -14.52
N ARG A 172 15.72 5.85 -15.15
CA ARG A 172 16.10 4.42 -15.20
C ARG A 172 16.28 3.81 -13.82
N ARG A 173 16.86 4.55 -12.86
CA ARG A 173 16.98 4.08 -11.48
C ARG A 173 15.61 3.91 -10.82
N ILE A 174 14.72 4.89 -10.96
CA ILE A 174 13.35 4.84 -10.42
C ILE A 174 12.61 3.61 -10.97
N LEU A 175 12.67 3.38 -12.29
CA LEU A 175 12.06 2.21 -12.91
C LEU A 175 12.64 0.92 -12.35
N LYS A 176 13.97 0.80 -12.27
CA LYS A 176 14.63 -0.38 -11.72
C LYS A 176 14.22 -0.68 -10.27
N GLU A 177 14.17 0.34 -9.42
CA GLU A 177 13.79 0.20 -8.00
C GLU A 177 12.32 -0.22 -7.87
N ARG A 178 11.42 0.43 -8.62
CA ARG A 178 9.99 0.07 -8.70
C ARG A 178 9.81 -1.36 -9.17
N ASP A 179 10.50 -1.75 -10.24
CA ASP A 179 10.37 -3.06 -10.87
C ASP A 179 10.96 -4.18 -9.99
N ALA A 180 11.92 -3.85 -9.12
CA ALA A 180 12.47 -4.77 -8.11
C ALA A 180 11.63 -4.85 -6.81
N ALA A 181 10.66 -3.95 -6.60
CA ALA A 181 9.86 -3.94 -5.37
C ALA A 181 9.04 -5.23 -5.20
N ASP A 182 9.14 -5.86 -4.03
CA ASP A 182 8.32 -7.00 -3.64
C ASP A 182 7.04 -6.49 -2.96
N VAL A 183 5.92 -6.67 -3.66
CA VAL A 183 4.59 -6.23 -3.19
C VAL A 183 3.81 -7.36 -2.51
N VAL A 184 4.32 -8.59 -2.56
CA VAL A 184 3.68 -9.75 -1.96
C VAL A 184 4.02 -9.79 -0.48
N TRP A 185 3.01 -10.12 0.31
CA TRP A 185 3.15 -10.30 1.74
C TRP A 185 2.12 -11.30 2.28
N SER A 186 2.36 -11.79 3.49
CA SER A 186 1.48 -12.70 4.21
C SER A 186 1.36 -12.32 5.68
N TRP A 187 0.33 -12.83 6.34
CA TRP A 187 0.13 -12.71 7.79
C TRP A 187 -0.08 -14.10 8.42
N PRO A 188 0.39 -14.36 9.65
CA PRO A 188 1.26 -13.50 10.46
C PRO A 188 2.61 -13.25 9.78
N LEU A 189 3.24 -12.14 10.11
CA LEU A 189 4.61 -11.90 9.67
C LEU A 189 5.49 -13.04 10.19
N PRO A 190 6.45 -13.55 9.41
CA PRO A 190 7.39 -14.52 9.92
C PRO A 190 8.09 -13.92 11.15
N ASP A 191 8.25 -14.72 12.21
CA ASP A 191 9.11 -14.34 13.32
C ASP A 191 10.52 -14.14 12.74
N GLU A 192 10.98 -12.89 12.68
CA GLU A 192 12.39 -12.60 12.47
C GLU A 192 13.15 -13.07 13.71
N GLY A 193 13.43 -14.36 13.77
CA GLY A 193 14.49 -14.87 14.63
C GLY A 193 15.78 -14.14 14.29
N PRO A 194 16.64 -13.82 15.27
CA PRO A 194 17.90 -13.13 14.97
C PRO A 194 18.69 -13.96 13.94
N PRO A 195 19.37 -13.31 12.99
CA PRO A 195 20.22 -14.03 12.05
C PRO A 195 21.26 -14.84 12.85
N ALA A 196 21.34 -16.13 12.55
CA ALA A 196 22.37 -17.02 13.06
C ALA A 196 23.77 -16.60 12.56
#